data_AF-A0A0F3QCE1-F1
#
_entry.id   AF-A0A0F3QCE1-F1
#
_cell.length_a   1.000
_cell.length_b   1.000
_cell.length_c   1.000
_cell.angle_alpha   90.00
_cell.angle_beta   90.00
_cell.angle_gamma   90.00
#
_symmetry.space_group_name_H-M   'P 1'
#
loop_
_entity.id
_entity.type
_entity.pdbx_description
1 polymer ?
#
loop_
_entity_poly.entity_id
_entity_poly.type
_entity_poly.pdbx_seq_one_letter_code
_entity_poly.pdbx_strand_id
1 'polypeptide(L)'
;MTLSNSALGKKSTYKDTYDPTLLFKIPRIDNRKELGIVNDKLPFHGVDIWNAYELSWLDKKGKPCVAIFTFFVPTTSSHIVESKSVKLYLNSFNNFVVDSMEELKRTILQDLSNNTHAEVTGEIFPINTKIEFGSPTGINIDDIDIECSEYGPPNNSLIKHEDVLVEEELNSNLLKSNCLVTGQPDWGTIIIKYKGKKLKHDALLKYLVSFRNCNEFAEQCAERIFTDIKNAINPEFLSIYIIYTRRGGIDICPYRSTDSNYTLPSSKRLIRQ
;
A
#
# COMPACT_ATOMS: atom_id res chain seq x y z
N MET A 1 2.79 -21.46 -3.29
CA MET A 1 1.52 -21.55 -4.05
C MET A 1 1.64 -20.65 -5.27
N THR A 2 1.06 -21.01 -6.41
CA THR A 2 1.06 -20.19 -7.63
C THR A 2 -0.02 -19.10 -7.55
N LEU A 3 0.16 -17.95 -8.20
CA LEU A 3 -0.87 -16.88 -8.26
C LEU A 3 -2.23 -17.38 -8.77
N SER A 4 -2.26 -18.45 -9.56
CA SER A 4 -3.49 -19.10 -10.01
C SER A 4 -4.39 -19.60 -8.87
N ASN A 5 -3.88 -19.76 -7.64
CA ASN A 5 -4.66 -20.12 -6.47
C ASN A 5 -5.28 -18.90 -5.74
N SER A 6 -4.97 -17.67 -6.15
CA SER A 6 -5.61 -16.45 -5.60
C SER A 6 -7.12 -16.45 -5.84
N ALA A 7 -7.86 -15.79 -4.95
CA ALA A 7 -9.29 -15.54 -5.09
C ALA A 7 -9.60 -14.42 -6.09
N LEU A 8 -8.64 -13.56 -6.45
CA LEU A 8 -8.85 -12.45 -7.39
C LEU A 8 -9.37 -12.96 -8.74
N GLY A 9 -10.32 -12.22 -9.31
CA GLY A 9 -10.99 -12.58 -10.58
C GLY A 9 -11.99 -13.74 -10.52
N LYS A 10 -12.11 -14.47 -9.40
CA LYS A 10 -13.03 -15.62 -9.25
C LYS A 10 -14.36 -15.25 -8.56
N LYS A 11 -15.44 -16.00 -8.81
CA LYS A 11 -16.66 -15.93 -7.98
C LYS A 11 -16.35 -16.44 -6.57
N SER A 12 -16.82 -15.74 -5.56
CA SER A 12 -16.58 -16.09 -4.15
C SER A 12 -17.87 -16.59 -3.50
N THR A 13 -17.76 -17.67 -2.73
CA THR A 13 -18.75 -18.07 -1.73
C THR A 13 -18.32 -17.50 -0.38
N TYR A 14 -19.24 -16.82 0.32
CA TYR A 14 -18.98 -16.32 1.66
C TYR A 14 -19.06 -17.47 2.66
N LYS A 15 -18.15 -17.48 3.64
CA LYS A 15 -18.21 -18.39 4.78
C LYS A 15 -18.84 -17.66 5.95
N ASP A 16 -19.74 -18.34 6.66
CA ASP A 16 -20.44 -17.81 7.84
C ASP A 16 -19.71 -18.11 9.16
N THR A 17 -18.48 -18.60 9.09
CA THR A 17 -17.65 -18.95 10.25
C THR A 17 -16.22 -18.46 10.04
N TYR A 18 -15.57 -18.04 11.12
CA TYR A 18 -14.16 -17.64 11.13
C TYR A 18 -13.26 -18.68 10.44
N ASP A 19 -12.41 -18.22 9.53
CA ASP A 19 -11.51 -19.09 8.76
C ASP A 19 -10.20 -18.38 8.36
N PRO A 20 -9.08 -18.63 9.07
CA PRO A 20 -7.78 -18.03 8.75
C PRO A 20 -7.13 -18.63 7.50
N THR A 21 -7.62 -19.77 7.00
CA THR A 21 -7.08 -20.42 5.79
C THR A 21 -7.43 -19.68 4.50
N LEU A 22 -8.35 -18.71 4.59
CA LEU A 22 -8.72 -17.83 3.48
C LEU A 22 -7.60 -16.86 3.08
N LEU A 23 -6.67 -16.56 3.98
CA LEU A 23 -5.55 -15.66 3.69
C LEU A 23 -4.63 -16.27 2.63
N PHE A 24 -4.36 -15.48 1.59
CA PHE A 24 -3.49 -15.88 0.49
C PHE A 24 -2.22 -15.02 0.52
N LYS A 25 -1.09 -15.66 0.76
CA LYS A 25 0.22 -14.99 0.83
C LYS A 25 0.94 -14.99 -0.52
N ILE A 26 1.58 -13.87 -0.83
CA ILE A 26 2.37 -13.68 -2.06
C ILE A 26 3.81 -13.32 -1.66
N PRO A 27 4.83 -14.07 -2.12
CA PRO A 27 6.21 -13.75 -1.81
C PRO A 27 6.61 -12.37 -2.37
N ARG A 28 7.24 -11.52 -1.56
CA ARG A 28 7.75 -10.23 -2.05
C ARG A 28 8.91 -10.39 -3.03
N ILE A 29 9.68 -11.47 -2.85
CA ILE A 29 10.93 -11.70 -3.57
C ILE A 29 10.73 -11.79 -5.09
N ASP A 30 9.57 -12.28 -5.54
CA ASP A 30 9.31 -12.46 -6.97
C ASP A 30 9.32 -11.11 -7.71
N ASN A 31 8.66 -10.11 -7.15
CA ASN A 31 8.64 -8.74 -7.70
C ASN A 31 9.94 -7.98 -7.40
N ARG A 32 10.54 -8.19 -6.23
CA ARG A 32 11.80 -7.53 -5.83
C ARG A 32 12.98 -7.90 -6.73
N LYS A 33 13.00 -9.12 -7.25
CA LYS A 33 14.02 -9.56 -8.24
C LYS A 33 13.99 -8.71 -9.51
N GLU A 34 12.82 -8.30 -9.98
CA GLU A 34 12.68 -7.42 -11.15
C GLU A 34 13.27 -6.02 -10.90
N LEU A 35 13.34 -5.61 -9.63
CA LEU A 35 13.94 -4.35 -9.20
C LEU A 35 15.44 -4.48 -8.86
N GLY A 36 16.04 -5.65 -9.09
CA GLY A 36 17.44 -5.92 -8.75
C GLY A 36 17.71 -6.05 -7.25
N ILE A 37 16.67 -6.23 -6.42
CA ILE A 37 16.81 -6.39 -4.98
C ILE A 37 17.08 -7.88 -4.68
N VAL A 38 18.28 -8.17 -4.16
CA VAL A 38 18.78 -9.53 -3.90
C VAL A 38 19.29 -9.65 -2.45
N ASN A 39 19.15 -10.84 -1.84
CA ASN A 39 19.76 -11.24 -0.55
C ASN A 39 19.30 -10.47 0.71
N ASP A 40 18.00 -10.27 0.90
CA ASP A 40 17.37 -9.66 2.10
C ASP A 40 17.83 -8.23 2.47
N LYS A 41 18.77 -7.65 1.71
CA LYS A 41 19.24 -6.27 1.86
C LYS A 41 18.31 -5.33 1.11
N LEU A 42 17.27 -4.88 1.80
CA LEU A 42 16.34 -3.90 1.26
C LEU A 42 16.99 -2.52 1.19
N PRO A 43 16.84 -1.77 0.08
CA PRO A 43 17.33 -0.40 -0.02
C PRO A 43 16.44 0.61 0.74
N PHE A 44 15.40 0.12 1.42
CA PHE A 44 14.40 0.88 2.14
C PHE A 44 13.95 0.16 3.42
N HIS A 45 13.48 0.96 4.36
CA HIS A 45 12.64 0.58 5.49
C HIS A 45 11.19 1.03 5.21
N GLY A 46 10.22 0.54 5.98
CA GLY A 46 8.85 1.02 5.89
C GLY A 46 7.80 -0.03 6.23
N VAL A 47 6.57 0.26 5.83
CA VAL A 47 5.37 -0.57 6.05
C VAL A 47 4.44 -0.50 4.86
N ASP A 48 3.61 -1.52 4.68
CA ASP A 48 2.35 -1.41 3.96
C ASP A 48 1.25 -1.13 4.99
N ILE A 49 0.62 0.04 4.87
CA ILE A 49 -0.48 0.45 5.75
C ILE A 49 -1.78 -0.01 5.12
N TRP A 50 -2.59 -0.76 5.84
CA TRP A 50 -3.86 -1.27 5.33
C TRP A 50 -5.01 -0.67 6.12
N ASN A 51 -6.05 -0.20 5.43
CA ASN A 51 -7.29 0.24 6.09
C ASN A 51 -8.44 -0.65 5.63
N ALA A 52 -9.00 -1.42 6.56
CA ALA A 52 -10.19 -2.24 6.36
C ALA A 52 -11.41 -1.53 6.95
N TYR A 53 -12.28 -1.05 6.07
CA TYR A 53 -13.41 -0.20 6.42
C TYR A 53 -14.69 -0.96 6.78
N GLU A 54 -14.71 -2.26 6.51
CA GLU A 54 -15.89 -3.13 6.61
C GLU A 54 -15.66 -4.23 7.67
N LEU A 55 -14.97 -3.93 8.78
CA LEU A 55 -14.78 -4.92 9.85
C LEU A 55 -16.08 -5.05 10.68
N SER A 56 -16.61 -6.27 10.76
CA SER A 56 -17.82 -6.60 11.51
C SER A 56 -17.71 -7.96 12.19
N TRP A 57 -18.34 -8.11 13.37
CA TRP A 57 -18.40 -9.36 14.13
C TRP A 57 -19.61 -9.39 15.07
N LEU A 58 -19.82 -10.49 15.81
CA LEU A 58 -20.85 -10.58 16.86
C LEU A 58 -20.21 -10.51 18.26
N ASP A 59 -20.80 -9.72 19.17
CA ASP A 59 -20.41 -9.77 20.58
C ASP A 59 -20.87 -11.07 21.28
N LYS A 60 -20.52 -11.25 22.56
CA LYS A 60 -20.92 -12.42 23.38
C LYS A 60 -22.43 -12.70 23.44
N LYS A 61 -23.26 -11.71 23.09
CA LYS A 61 -24.74 -11.82 23.09
C LYS A 61 -25.31 -11.97 21.68
N GLY A 62 -24.45 -12.12 20.67
CA GLY A 62 -24.86 -12.22 19.27
C GLY A 62 -25.23 -10.89 18.62
N LYS A 63 -24.91 -9.74 19.25
CA LYS A 63 -25.19 -8.43 18.67
C LYS A 63 -24.09 -8.05 17.68
N PRO A 64 -24.43 -7.60 16.45
CA PRO A 64 -23.44 -7.08 15.51
C PRO A 64 -22.67 -5.86 16.04
N CYS A 65 -21.36 -5.89 15.83
CA CYS A 65 -20.41 -4.83 16.10
C CYS A 65 -19.71 -4.45 14.81
N VAL A 66 -19.37 -3.16 14.66
CA VAL A 66 -18.68 -2.63 13.47
C VAL A 66 -17.55 -1.70 13.89
N ALA A 67 -16.46 -1.72 13.14
CA ALA A 67 -15.30 -0.87 13.35
C ALA A 67 -14.51 -0.66 12.06
N ILE A 68 -13.52 0.21 12.11
CA ILE A 68 -12.48 0.28 11.09
C ILE A 68 -11.21 -0.33 11.69
N PHE A 69 -10.48 -1.10 10.89
CA PHE A 69 -9.20 -1.66 11.31
C PHE A 69 -8.08 -1.15 10.44
N THR A 70 -7.05 -0.58 11.07
CA THR A 70 -5.81 -0.21 10.40
C THR A 70 -4.70 -1.14 10.87
N PHE A 71 -3.97 -1.75 9.95
CA PHE A 71 -2.84 -2.62 10.28
C PHE A 71 -1.63 -2.36 9.39
N PHE A 72 -0.46 -2.77 9.88
CA PHE A 72 0.84 -2.44 9.32
C PHE A 72 1.62 -3.73 9.06
N VAL A 73 1.92 -4.00 7.79
CA VAL A 73 2.78 -5.10 7.39
C VAL A 73 4.18 -4.55 7.11
N PRO A 74 5.23 -4.92 7.86
CA PRO A 74 6.55 -4.35 7.65
C PRO A 74 7.15 -4.77 6.31
N THR A 75 7.98 -3.92 5.70
CA THR A 75 8.64 -4.22 4.42
C THR A 75 9.61 -5.40 4.51
N THR A 76 10.07 -5.72 5.72
CA THR A 76 10.90 -6.88 6.04
C THR A 76 10.13 -8.20 6.04
N SER A 77 8.80 -8.17 5.94
CA SER A 77 8.02 -9.40 5.77
C SER A 77 8.41 -10.13 4.49
N SER A 78 8.51 -11.45 4.57
CA SER A 78 8.85 -12.26 3.38
C SER A 78 7.69 -12.32 2.37
N HIS A 79 6.45 -12.14 2.86
CA HIS A 79 5.24 -12.17 2.06
C HIS A 79 4.36 -10.95 2.32
N ILE A 80 3.62 -10.54 1.30
CA ILE A 80 2.39 -9.74 1.44
C ILE A 80 1.18 -10.67 1.53
N VAL A 81 0.04 -10.11 1.90
CA VAL A 81 -1.28 -10.75 1.80
C VAL A 81 -2.06 -10.16 0.65
N GLU A 82 -2.80 -10.99 -0.07
CA GLU A 82 -3.60 -10.58 -1.23
C GLU A 82 -4.92 -9.93 -0.76
N SER A 83 -5.26 -8.74 -1.26
CA SER A 83 -6.33 -7.90 -0.70
C SER A 83 -7.73 -8.51 -0.69
N LYS A 84 -8.12 -9.26 -1.73
CA LYS A 84 -9.37 -10.01 -1.75
C LYS A 84 -9.35 -11.16 -0.75
N SER A 85 -8.23 -11.84 -0.57
CA SER A 85 -8.09 -12.86 0.47
C SER A 85 -8.28 -12.27 1.87
N VAL A 86 -7.72 -11.08 2.14
CA VAL A 86 -7.95 -10.33 3.38
C VAL A 86 -9.42 -9.96 3.53
N LYS A 87 -10.08 -9.48 2.47
CA LYS A 87 -11.52 -9.20 2.49
C LYS A 87 -12.35 -10.43 2.87
N LEU A 88 -12.07 -11.58 2.27
CA LEU A 88 -12.80 -12.82 2.55
C LEU A 88 -12.54 -13.31 3.98
N TYR A 89 -11.29 -13.22 4.43
CA TYR A 89 -10.89 -13.50 5.79
C TYR A 89 -11.62 -12.61 6.81
N LEU A 90 -11.64 -11.29 6.62
CA LEU A 90 -12.35 -10.37 7.53
C LEU A 90 -13.86 -10.63 7.52
N ASN A 91 -14.45 -10.93 6.36
CA ASN A 91 -15.87 -11.29 6.28
C ASN A 91 -16.21 -12.60 7.01
N SER A 92 -15.24 -13.50 7.22
CA SER A 92 -15.46 -14.72 8.00
C SER A 92 -15.80 -14.43 9.47
N PHE A 93 -15.49 -13.22 9.96
CA PHE A 93 -15.87 -12.77 11.30
C PHE A 93 -17.31 -12.25 11.40
N ASN A 94 -18.00 -11.95 10.28
CA ASN A 94 -19.29 -11.25 10.30
C ASN A 94 -20.35 -11.93 11.19
N ASN A 95 -20.34 -13.26 11.24
CA ASN A 95 -21.24 -14.09 12.05
C ASN A 95 -20.50 -14.82 13.19
N PHE A 96 -19.24 -14.48 13.45
CA PHE A 96 -18.43 -15.09 14.48
C PHE A 96 -18.58 -14.33 15.81
N VAL A 97 -18.86 -15.07 16.88
CA VAL A 97 -18.96 -14.52 18.24
C VAL A 97 -17.56 -14.34 18.81
N VAL A 98 -17.23 -13.11 19.18
CA VAL A 98 -15.93 -12.77 19.77
C VAL A 98 -16.10 -12.19 21.16
N ASP A 99 -15.17 -12.56 22.03
CA ASP A 99 -15.21 -12.23 23.44
C ASP A 99 -15.06 -10.74 23.73
N SER A 100 -14.19 -10.06 22.98
CA SER A 100 -13.94 -8.63 23.08
C SER A 100 -13.28 -8.10 21.81
N MET A 101 -13.27 -6.78 21.64
CA MET A 101 -12.57 -6.13 20.53
C MET A 101 -11.05 -6.39 20.58
N GLU A 102 -10.46 -6.50 21.78
CA GLU A 102 -9.03 -6.82 21.95
C GLU A 102 -8.71 -8.25 21.51
N GLU A 103 -9.60 -9.20 21.79
CA GLU A 103 -9.45 -10.59 21.34
C GLU A 103 -9.58 -10.73 19.81
N LEU A 104 -10.50 -9.97 19.21
CA LEU A 104 -10.62 -9.86 17.75
C LEU A 104 -9.33 -9.32 17.15
N LYS A 105 -8.83 -8.19 17.67
CA LYS A 105 -7.58 -7.54 17.23
C LYS A 105 -6.40 -8.52 17.31
N ARG A 106 -6.24 -9.18 18.46
CA ARG A 106 -5.17 -10.15 18.70
C ARG A 106 -5.21 -11.31 17.71
N THR A 107 -6.40 -11.86 17.47
CA THR A 107 -6.60 -12.97 16.51
C THR A 107 -6.18 -12.54 15.09
N ILE A 108 -6.70 -11.39 14.62
CA ILE A 108 -6.39 -10.88 13.29
C ILE A 108 -4.89 -10.61 13.10
N LEU A 109 -4.26 -9.94 14.07
CA LEU A 109 -2.83 -9.65 13.99
C LEU A 109 -1.98 -10.92 14.00
N GLN A 110 -2.35 -11.94 14.78
CA GLN A 110 -1.64 -13.22 14.81
C GLN A 110 -1.74 -13.95 13.45
N ASP A 111 -2.93 -14.01 12.86
CA ASP A 111 -3.14 -14.69 11.57
C ASP A 111 -2.39 -13.99 10.43
N LEU A 112 -2.43 -12.67 10.40
CA LEU A 112 -1.70 -11.87 9.42
C LEU A 112 -0.19 -12.03 9.60
N SER A 113 0.29 -12.03 10.85
CA SER A 113 1.72 -12.25 11.16
C SER A 113 2.20 -13.64 10.71
N ASN A 114 1.38 -14.67 10.95
CA ASN A 114 1.66 -16.04 10.50
C ASN A 114 1.70 -16.16 8.97
N ASN A 115 0.94 -15.34 8.23
CA ASN A 115 0.91 -15.37 6.77
C ASN A 115 2.01 -14.54 6.12
N THR A 116 2.41 -13.42 6.71
CA THR A 116 3.46 -12.52 6.20
C THR A 116 4.87 -12.93 6.65
N HIS A 117 4.94 -13.77 7.69
CA HIS A 117 6.16 -14.16 8.40
C HIS A 117 6.90 -12.95 8.98
N ALA A 118 6.15 -12.01 9.54
CA ALA A 118 6.68 -10.87 10.29
C ALA A 118 5.62 -10.38 11.29
N GLU A 119 6.04 -9.61 12.28
CA GLU A 119 5.12 -9.00 13.24
C GLU A 119 4.24 -7.95 12.54
N VAL A 120 2.95 -8.22 12.46
CA VAL A 120 1.93 -7.28 11.99
C VAL A 120 1.34 -6.59 13.22
N THR A 121 1.29 -5.26 13.18
CA THR A 121 0.68 -4.43 14.24
C THR A 121 -0.56 -3.73 13.70
N GLY A 122 -1.41 -3.17 14.57
CA GLY A 122 -2.61 -2.48 14.11
C GLY A 122 -3.54 -2.08 15.24
N GLU A 123 -4.56 -1.30 14.90
CA GLU A 123 -5.55 -0.78 15.84
C GLU A 123 -6.96 -0.83 15.24
N ILE A 124 -7.93 -1.20 16.09
CA ILE A 124 -9.35 -1.20 15.75
C ILE A 124 -9.97 0.10 16.28
N PHE A 125 -10.50 0.91 15.36
CA PHE A 125 -11.15 2.17 15.65
C PHE A 125 -12.67 2.00 15.69
N PRO A 126 -13.32 2.27 16.83
CA PRO A 126 -14.78 2.29 16.94
C PRO A 126 -15.41 3.29 15.96
N ILE A 127 -16.65 3.04 15.52
CA ILE A 127 -17.33 3.86 14.49
C ILE A 127 -17.54 5.34 14.87
N ASN A 128 -17.53 5.65 16.17
CA ASN A 128 -17.63 7.02 16.68
C ASN A 128 -16.28 7.75 16.73
N THR A 129 -15.18 7.11 16.29
CA THR A 129 -13.88 7.74 16.15
C THR A 129 -13.97 8.84 15.10
N LYS A 130 -13.65 10.08 15.49
CA LYS A 130 -13.60 11.20 14.54
C LYS A 130 -12.40 11.04 13.63
N ILE A 131 -12.64 10.97 12.32
CA ILE A 131 -11.61 10.94 11.30
C ILE A 131 -11.78 12.17 10.43
N GLU A 132 -10.71 12.95 10.29
CA GLU A 132 -10.65 14.11 9.41
C GLU A 132 -10.03 13.74 8.07
N PHE A 133 -10.53 14.36 7.00
CA PHE A 133 -9.84 14.33 5.73
C PHE A 133 -8.58 15.19 5.80
N GLY A 134 -7.48 14.66 5.27
CA GLY A 134 -6.23 15.37 5.04
C GLY A 134 -6.11 15.86 3.60
N SER A 135 -5.08 16.66 3.37
CA SER A 135 -4.61 17.03 2.04
C SER A 135 -3.18 16.51 1.87
N PRO A 136 -2.77 16.15 0.63
CA PRO A 136 -1.38 15.81 0.36
C PRO A 136 -0.47 16.97 0.74
N THR A 137 0.67 16.65 1.35
CA THR A 137 1.67 17.63 1.76
C THR A 137 2.70 17.87 0.64
N GLY A 138 3.45 18.97 0.73
CA GLY A 138 4.44 19.35 -0.29
C GLY A 138 3.85 20.07 -1.51
N ILE A 139 4.70 20.28 -2.52
CA ILE A 139 4.36 20.96 -3.78
C ILE A 139 3.60 19.98 -4.67
N ASN A 140 2.37 20.32 -5.04
CA ASN A 140 1.63 19.55 -6.04
C ASN A 140 2.20 19.84 -7.43
N ILE A 141 2.52 18.78 -8.18
CA ILE A 141 3.10 18.89 -9.53
C ILE A 141 2.08 18.64 -10.65
N ASP A 142 0.79 18.46 -10.35
CA ASP A 142 -0.20 17.97 -11.33
C ASP A 142 -0.56 19.01 -12.40
N ASP A 143 -0.46 20.31 -12.09
CA ASP A 143 -0.84 21.42 -12.99
C ASP A 143 0.28 21.83 -13.98
N ILE A 144 1.41 21.10 -14.00
CA ILE A 144 2.49 21.37 -14.96
C ILE A 144 2.02 20.98 -16.37
N ASP A 145 2.10 21.91 -17.30
CA ASP A 145 1.79 21.67 -18.71
C ASP A 145 2.85 20.75 -19.34
N ILE A 146 2.46 19.50 -19.62
CA ILE A 146 3.32 18.48 -20.22
C ILE A 146 2.59 17.69 -21.30
N GLU A 147 3.32 17.31 -22.34
CA GLU A 147 2.88 16.28 -23.27
C GLU A 147 3.28 14.89 -22.75
N CYS A 148 2.32 13.96 -22.70
CA CYS A 148 2.52 12.57 -22.32
C CYS A 148 2.27 11.63 -23.50
N SER A 149 3.24 10.79 -23.82
CA SER A 149 3.15 9.75 -24.87
C SER A 149 3.38 8.33 -24.36
N GLU A 150 3.87 8.17 -23.12
CA GLU A 150 4.18 6.88 -22.51
C GLU A 150 3.22 6.59 -21.35
N TYR A 151 2.56 5.43 -21.40
CA TYR A 151 1.52 5.04 -20.44
C TYR A 151 1.72 3.64 -19.87
N GLY A 152 2.87 3.01 -20.09
CA GLY A 152 3.20 1.68 -19.58
C GLY A 152 4.01 0.85 -20.58
N PRO A 153 5.03 0.08 -20.13
CA PRO A 153 5.51 -0.04 -18.74
C PRO A 153 6.22 1.23 -18.24
N PRO A 154 6.45 1.38 -16.92
CA PRO A 154 7.11 2.56 -16.36
C PRO A 154 8.51 2.75 -16.92
N ASN A 155 8.85 3.99 -17.31
CA ASN A 155 10.13 4.31 -17.94
C ASN A 155 10.98 5.19 -17.03
N ASN A 156 11.91 4.59 -16.29
CA ASN A 156 12.78 5.32 -15.36
C ASN A 156 13.78 6.26 -16.05
N SER A 157 14.02 6.13 -17.36
CA SER A 157 14.86 7.07 -18.11
C SER A 157 14.24 8.47 -18.22
N LEU A 158 12.94 8.60 -17.96
CA LEU A 158 12.23 9.88 -17.86
C LEU A 158 12.63 10.68 -16.62
N ILE A 159 13.17 10.04 -15.57
CA ILE A 159 13.61 10.75 -14.37
C ILE A 159 14.83 11.60 -14.73
N LYS A 160 14.69 12.91 -14.64
CA LYS A 160 15.76 13.89 -14.84
C LYS A 160 15.97 14.69 -13.57
N HIS A 161 17.19 15.16 -13.38
CA HIS A 161 17.56 15.99 -12.24
C HIS A 161 18.52 17.10 -12.67
N GLU A 162 18.73 18.05 -11.78
CA GLU A 162 19.74 19.11 -11.87
C GLU A 162 20.82 18.83 -10.82
N ASP A 163 22.07 19.24 -11.08
CA ASP A 163 23.17 19.10 -10.10
C ASP A 163 23.12 20.20 -9.03
N VAL A 164 21.94 20.40 -8.46
CA VAL A 164 21.66 21.31 -7.34
C VAL A 164 21.06 20.48 -6.21
N LEU A 165 21.58 20.62 -4.99
CA LEU A 165 21.07 19.92 -3.82
C LEU A 165 19.89 20.69 -3.24
N VAL A 166 18.80 19.95 -2.95
CA VAL A 166 17.59 20.48 -2.33
C VAL A 166 17.06 19.51 -1.28
N GLU A 167 16.20 20.03 -0.42
CA GLU A 167 15.26 19.24 0.37
C GLU A 167 13.86 19.64 -0.08
N GLU A 168 13.15 18.73 -0.73
CA GLU A 168 11.83 18.99 -1.31
C GLU A 168 10.85 17.90 -0.91
N GLU A 169 9.58 18.30 -0.83
CA GLU A 169 8.44 17.40 -0.72
C GLU A 169 7.48 17.71 -1.86
N LEU A 170 7.18 16.69 -2.66
CA LEU A 170 6.35 16.77 -3.85
C LEU A 170 5.16 15.83 -3.70
N ASN A 171 4.03 16.15 -4.33
CA ASN A 171 2.91 15.22 -4.42
C ASN A 171 2.25 15.23 -5.80
N SER A 172 1.62 14.12 -6.16
CA SER A 172 0.79 13.99 -7.36
C SER A 172 -0.44 13.13 -7.08
N ASN A 173 -1.59 13.59 -7.56
CA ASN A 173 -2.86 12.85 -7.51
C ASN A 173 -3.10 12.00 -8.78
N LEU A 174 -2.18 12.04 -9.75
CA LEU A 174 -2.35 11.44 -11.07
C LEU A 174 -1.83 10.00 -11.15
N LEU A 175 -1.29 9.45 -10.06
CA LEU A 175 -0.82 8.07 -10.04
C LEU A 175 -2.00 7.11 -10.27
N LYS A 176 -1.86 6.31 -11.31
CA LYS A 176 -2.77 5.22 -11.64
C LYS A 176 -1.94 4.04 -12.13
N SER A 177 -2.27 2.85 -11.68
CA SER A 177 -1.79 1.58 -12.23
C SER A 177 -2.99 0.66 -12.51
N ASN A 178 -2.74 -0.59 -12.86
CA ASN A 178 -3.73 -1.65 -12.95
C ASN A 178 -3.33 -2.79 -12.01
N CYS A 179 -4.32 -3.42 -11.39
CA CYS A 179 -4.10 -4.57 -10.55
C CYS A 179 -3.64 -5.76 -11.38
N LEU A 180 -2.48 -6.32 -11.02
CA LEU A 180 -1.82 -7.42 -11.72
C LEU A 180 -2.75 -8.62 -12.05
N VAL A 181 -3.70 -8.94 -11.17
CA VAL A 181 -4.55 -10.13 -11.33
C VAL A 181 -5.89 -9.83 -12.02
N THR A 182 -6.44 -8.64 -11.83
CA THR A 182 -7.80 -8.32 -12.31
C THR A 182 -7.82 -7.38 -13.50
N GLY A 183 -6.71 -6.69 -13.79
CA GLY A 183 -6.63 -5.62 -14.78
C GLY A 183 -7.45 -4.37 -14.44
N GLN A 184 -8.11 -4.34 -13.28
CA GLN A 184 -8.90 -3.18 -12.84
C GLN A 184 -7.97 -2.03 -12.43
N PRO A 185 -8.40 -0.77 -12.63
CA PRO A 185 -7.58 0.39 -12.32
C PRO A 185 -7.41 0.56 -10.81
N ASP A 186 -6.18 0.85 -10.39
CA ASP A 186 -5.85 1.27 -9.03
C ASP A 186 -5.46 2.76 -9.09
N TRP A 187 -6.12 3.58 -8.26
CA TRP A 187 -5.92 5.04 -8.23
C TRP A 187 -5.19 5.41 -6.95
N GLY A 188 -4.21 6.31 -7.04
CA GLY A 188 -3.42 6.69 -5.88
C GLY A 188 -3.03 8.16 -5.88
N THR A 189 -2.71 8.64 -4.68
CA THR A 189 -1.95 9.87 -4.49
C THR A 189 -0.57 9.50 -3.97
N ILE A 190 0.47 10.05 -4.56
CA ILE A 190 1.86 9.81 -4.13
C ILE A 190 2.44 11.07 -3.50
N ILE A 191 3.18 10.90 -2.41
CA ILE A 191 3.99 11.91 -1.75
C ILE A 191 5.44 11.43 -1.79
N ILE A 192 6.34 12.30 -2.26
CA ILE A 192 7.77 12.05 -2.44
C ILE A 192 8.51 13.09 -1.64
N LYS A 193 9.18 12.68 -0.57
CA LYS A 193 10.05 13.56 0.21
C LYS A 193 11.49 13.14 0.01
N TYR A 194 12.37 14.07 -0.33
CA TYR A 194 13.76 13.73 -0.58
C TYR A 194 14.72 14.86 -0.23
N LYS A 195 15.97 14.47 0.08
CA LYS A 195 17.11 15.36 0.20
C LYS A 195 18.21 14.86 -0.73
N GLY A 196 18.52 15.61 -1.78
CA GLY A 196 19.45 15.17 -2.83
C GLY A 196 19.42 16.08 -4.05
N LYS A 197 19.86 15.56 -5.21
CA LYS A 197 19.83 16.30 -6.48
C LYS A 197 18.39 16.64 -6.87
N LYS A 198 18.14 17.89 -7.24
CA LYS A 198 16.82 18.41 -7.55
C LYS A 198 16.19 17.68 -8.73
N LEU A 199 15.07 17.02 -8.51
CA LEU A 199 14.29 16.38 -9.56
C LEU A 199 13.66 17.44 -10.46
N LYS A 200 13.67 17.20 -11.77
CA LYS A 200 12.88 18.01 -12.72
C LYS A 200 11.42 17.59 -12.63
N HIS A 201 10.57 18.50 -12.14
CA HIS A 201 9.19 18.19 -11.78
C HIS A 201 8.33 17.74 -12.99
N ASP A 202 8.54 18.35 -14.16
CA ASP A 202 7.88 17.96 -15.42
C ASP A 202 8.25 16.52 -15.84
N ALA A 203 9.53 16.18 -15.73
CA ALA A 203 10.06 14.86 -16.07
C ALA A 203 9.59 13.79 -15.06
N LEU A 204 9.54 14.14 -13.77
CA LEU A 204 8.97 13.30 -12.71
C LEU A 204 7.48 13.04 -12.95
N LEU A 205 6.71 14.05 -13.34
CA LEU A 205 5.29 13.87 -13.64
C LEU A 205 5.08 12.91 -14.81
N LYS A 206 5.85 13.04 -15.91
CA LYS A 206 5.83 12.09 -17.03
C LYS A 206 6.15 10.66 -16.58
N TYR A 207 7.15 10.50 -15.71
CA TYR A 207 7.48 9.21 -15.11
C TYR A 207 6.28 8.62 -14.32
N LEU A 208 5.65 9.39 -13.45
CA LEU A 208 4.47 8.93 -12.69
C LEU A 208 3.28 8.57 -13.62
N VAL A 209 3.05 9.34 -14.68
CA VAL A 209 2.02 9.04 -15.69
C VAL A 209 2.33 7.76 -16.46
N SER A 210 3.60 7.39 -16.65
CA SER A 210 3.99 6.15 -17.33
C SER A 210 3.51 4.87 -16.62
N PHE A 211 3.08 4.94 -15.36
CA PHE A 211 2.45 3.82 -14.64
C PHE A 211 1.01 3.51 -15.09
N ARG A 212 0.38 4.38 -15.89
CA ARG A 212 -1.08 4.37 -16.14
C ARG A 212 -1.66 3.02 -16.54
N ASN A 213 -0.98 2.26 -17.38
CA ASN A 213 -1.37 0.93 -17.85
C ASN A 213 -0.44 -0.18 -17.35
N CYS A 214 0.42 0.12 -16.37
CA CYS A 214 1.29 -0.85 -15.73
C CYS A 214 0.47 -1.79 -14.83
N ASN A 215 0.75 -3.08 -14.92
CA ASN A 215 0.12 -4.11 -14.09
C ASN A 215 1.03 -4.46 -12.92
N GLU A 216 0.76 -3.92 -11.72
CA GLU A 216 1.56 -4.15 -10.52
C GLU A 216 0.69 -4.18 -9.27
N PHE A 217 1.21 -4.79 -8.20
CA PHE A 217 0.64 -4.59 -6.88
C PHE A 217 1.01 -3.20 -6.34
N ALA A 218 0.17 -2.66 -5.44
CA ALA A 218 0.41 -1.35 -4.82
C ALA A 218 1.79 -1.27 -4.16
N GLU A 219 2.15 -2.32 -3.44
CA GLU A 219 3.43 -2.47 -2.74
C GLU A 219 4.62 -2.46 -3.71
N GLN A 220 4.49 -3.15 -4.84
CA GLN A 220 5.51 -3.20 -5.89
C GLN A 220 5.69 -1.84 -6.57
N CYS A 221 4.59 -1.14 -6.85
CA CYS A 221 4.64 0.20 -7.45
C CYS A 221 5.45 1.18 -6.58
N ALA A 222 5.23 1.16 -5.26
CA ALA A 222 6.01 1.97 -4.33
C ALA A 222 7.50 1.58 -4.28
N GLU A 223 7.81 0.28 -4.28
CA GLU A 223 9.19 -0.21 -4.29
C GLU A 223 9.92 0.15 -5.59
N ARG A 224 9.23 0.10 -6.74
CA ARG A 224 9.77 0.51 -8.04
C ARG A 224 10.07 2.00 -8.06
N ILE A 225 9.10 2.85 -7.70
CA ILE A 225 9.27 4.31 -7.67
C ILE A 225 10.43 4.70 -6.74
N PHE A 226 10.49 4.09 -5.56
CA PHE A 226 11.60 4.31 -4.63
C PHE A 226 12.95 3.95 -5.27
N THR A 227 13.06 2.77 -5.87
CA THR A 227 14.32 2.25 -6.43
C THR A 227 14.77 3.09 -7.63
N ASP A 228 13.84 3.45 -8.53
CA ASP A 228 14.12 4.26 -9.70
C ASP A 228 14.61 5.66 -9.31
N ILE A 229 13.92 6.35 -8.40
CA ILE A 229 14.34 7.67 -7.92
C ILE A 229 15.69 7.56 -7.19
N LYS A 230 15.84 6.59 -6.28
CA LYS A 230 17.09 6.39 -5.54
C LYS A 230 18.28 6.19 -6.50
N ASN A 231 18.12 5.40 -7.56
CA ASN A 231 19.17 5.15 -8.53
C ASN A 231 19.46 6.39 -9.39
N ALA A 232 18.44 7.20 -9.70
CA ALA A 232 18.59 8.41 -10.51
C ALA A 232 19.34 9.53 -9.78
N ILE A 233 19.08 9.75 -8.49
CA ILE A 233 19.61 10.93 -7.76
C ILE A 233 20.54 10.59 -6.59
N ASN A 234 20.66 9.32 -6.20
CA ASN A 234 21.41 8.84 -5.03
C ASN A 234 21.25 9.76 -3.80
N PRO A 235 20.03 9.94 -3.28
CA PRO A 235 19.73 10.96 -2.29
C PRO A 235 20.26 10.59 -0.90
N GLU A 236 20.51 11.60 -0.06
CA GLU A 236 20.79 11.43 1.36
C GLU A 236 19.56 10.91 2.12
N PHE A 237 18.37 11.35 1.70
CA PHE A 237 17.10 10.92 2.23
C PHE A 237 16.08 10.74 1.10
N LEU A 238 15.28 9.68 1.16
CA LEU A 238 14.12 9.50 0.30
C LEU A 238 13.03 8.80 1.08
N SER A 239 11.80 9.30 1.00
CA SER A 239 10.60 8.55 1.32
C SER A 239 9.55 8.67 0.24
N ILE A 240 8.85 7.55 0.02
CA ILE A 240 7.75 7.39 -0.91
C ILE A 240 6.56 6.92 -0.09
N TYR A 241 5.48 7.68 -0.13
CA TYR A 241 4.20 7.29 0.44
C TYR A 241 3.13 7.31 -0.64
N ILE A 242 2.52 6.15 -0.92
CA ILE A 242 1.40 6.07 -1.85
C ILE A 242 0.15 5.76 -1.07
N ILE A 243 -0.91 6.49 -1.38
CA ILE A 243 -2.22 6.42 -0.73
C ILE A 243 -3.22 5.98 -1.80
N TYR A 244 -3.45 4.68 -1.93
CA TYR A 244 -4.40 4.15 -2.91
C TYR A 244 -5.85 4.27 -2.42
N THR A 245 -6.77 4.37 -3.36
CA THR A 245 -8.21 4.26 -3.11
C THR A 245 -8.60 2.82 -2.77
N ARG A 246 -9.61 2.63 -1.94
CA ARG A 246 -10.05 1.28 -1.56
C ARG A 246 -10.65 0.49 -2.72
N ARG A 247 -10.49 -0.84 -2.65
CA ARG A 247 -11.24 -1.82 -3.45
C ARG A 247 -11.83 -2.88 -2.55
N GLY A 248 -13.14 -3.09 -2.67
CA GLY A 248 -13.85 -4.07 -1.84
C GLY A 248 -13.72 -3.82 -0.34
N GLY A 249 -13.75 -2.55 0.09
CA GLY A 249 -13.72 -2.18 1.49
C GLY A 249 -12.31 -2.10 2.10
N ILE A 250 -11.25 -2.25 1.31
CA ILE A 250 -9.85 -2.24 1.79
C ILE A 250 -9.00 -1.33 0.91
N ASP A 251 -8.22 -0.44 1.51
CA ASP A 251 -7.11 0.25 0.83
C ASP A 251 -5.74 -0.22 1.34
N ILE A 252 -4.71 0.04 0.53
CA ILE A 252 -3.32 -0.25 0.81
C ILE A 252 -2.53 1.03 0.55
N CYS A 253 -1.79 1.49 1.54
CA CYS A 253 -0.99 2.70 1.46
C CYS A 253 0.48 2.38 1.78
N PRO A 254 1.27 1.92 0.79
CA PRO A 254 2.67 1.57 0.99
C PRO A 254 3.53 2.78 1.32
N TYR A 255 4.39 2.63 2.32
CA TYR A 255 5.40 3.60 2.71
C TYR A 255 6.80 2.97 2.62
N ARG A 256 7.74 3.67 1.97
CA ARG A 256 9.15 3.29 1.82
C ARG A 256 10.03 4.47 2.21
N SER A 257 11.12 4.25 2.94
CA SER A 257 12.02 5.30 3.41
C SER A 257 13.47 4.81 3.47
N THR A 258 14.44 5.68 3.24
CA THR A 258 15.86 5.41 3.56
C THR A 258 16.13 5.45 5.06
N ASP A 259 15.28 6.12 5.85
CA ASP A 259 15.42 6.23 7.30
C ASP A 259 14.92 4.97 8.01
N SER A 260 15.79 4.34 8.81
CA SER A 260 15.47 3.16 9.62
C SER A 260 14.59 3.50 10.84
N ASN A 261 14.58 4.76 11.28
CA ASN A 261 13.78 5.27 12.39
C ASN A 261 12.56 6.06 11.90
N TYR A 262 12.09 5.77 10.68
CA TYR A 262 10.97 6.50 10.08
C TYR A 262 9.77 6.56 11.03
N THR A 263 9.11 7.72 11.05
CA THR A 263 7.79 7.86 11.65
C THR A 263 6.71 7.48 10.64
N LEU A 264 5.61 6.89 11.12
CA LEU A 264 4.46 6.64 10.24
C LEU A 264 3.96 7.97 9.64
N PRO A 265 3.61 7.99 8.35
CA PRO A 265 2.98 9.15 7.74
C PRO A 265 1.61 9.42 8.35
N SER A 266 1.03 10.58 8.03
CA SER A 266 -0.28 10.98 8.55
C SER A 266 -1.33 9.90 8.34
N SER A 267 -2.10 9.59 9.38
CA SER A 267 -3.25 8.66 9.32
C SER A 267 -4.52 9.31 8.75
N LYS A 268 -4.47 10.59 8.36
CA LYS A 268 -5.62 11.29 7.78
C LYS A 268 -5.90 10.78 6.37
N ARG A 269 -7.18 10.51 6.10
CA ARG A 269 -7.61 10.01 4.79
C ARG A 269 -7.66 11.13 3.77
N LEU A 270 -7.30 10.83 2.53
CA LEU A 270 -7.51 11.77 1.43
C LEU A 270 -8.93 11.66 0.88
N ILE A 271 -9.35 12.68 0.12
CA ILE A 271 -10.74 12.81 -0.36
C ILE A 271 -11.23 11.65 -1.24
N ARG A 272 -10.31 10.90 -1.88
CA ARG A 272 -10.64 9.77 -2.76
C ARG A 272 -10.51 8.39 -2.09
N GLN A 273 -9.98 8.31 -0.87
CA GLN A 273 -9.66 7.03 -0.20
C GLN A 273 -10.89 6.20 0.13
#